data_AF-A0A9E6EVR5-F1
#
_entry.id   AF-A0A9E6EVR5-F1
#
_cell.length_a   1.000
_cell.length_b   1.000
_cell.length_c   1.000
_cell.angle_alpha   90.00
_cell.angle_beta   90.00
_cell.angle_gamma   90.00
#
_symmetry.space_group_name_H-M   'P 1'
#
loop_
_entity.id
_entity.type
_entity.pdbx_description
1 polymer ?
#
loop_
_entity_poly.entity_id
_entity_poly.type
_entity_poly.pdbx_seq_one_letter_code
_entity_poly.pdbx_strand_id
1 'polypeptide(L)'
;MTKKISFQIERSIMYVFFTFYFSLSAFHCSAQGVAINPTGTAADNSAMLDVSSSNQGILIPRVVLTSTTSASPITNPANKLMVYNTNTTLEGGNGSGIYIYDSTNATTGKWVYLTAPSNGPGTNGQVLTSGGAGATPTWTAPATYTAGTGLSLSSNTFNSVWTKTGNNIYKNNSGNVGIGTTAPSAKLQILLDGSPYLTTDSTSALSLFGGGNFRLNLGVQDQGVGWLQMRNWDNTAKNFVLNPLGGNVGIGLTNPYDLLTVIKPDGTGDPTFTIGNDQINKFGRISYSDGSDIFAIQGGAWGGTTRPLILQGGGGSVGIGTINPTAKLHVAGTSGVDGIKFPDGTLQTSAATGLNVYKSDGVTKLGPLAGVTGTACNNWIYWTGTGLYQLTTNDCTPYSSVTLYYRYANCSGTVYSDVSGTDGVVIFVRGSGTTYTDFGSQRTNGVCSNTYCNNCTKGNGSTLTSPCGPTGGPCVIK
;
A
#
# COMPACT_ATOMS: atom_id res chain seq x y z
N MET A 1 1.10 147.33 25.35
CA MET A 1 0.47 146.06 24.92
C MET A 1 1.16 145.39 23.73
N THR A 2 1.86 146.13 22.87
CA THR A 2 2.46 145.64 21.61
C THR A 2 3.62 144.64 21.74
N LYS A 3 4.48 144.74 22.76
CA LYS A 3 5.60 143.77 22.96
C LYS A 3 5.17 142.36 23.40
N LYS A 4 4.01 142.21 24.07
CA LYS A 4 3.52 140.91 24.58
C LYS A 4 2.91 140.03 23.48
N ILE A 5 2.37 140.63 22.43
CA ILE A 5 1.76 139.91 21.30
C ILE A 5 2.83 139.34 20.36
N SER A 6 3.91 140.09 20.10
CA SER A 6 5.04 139.63 19.27
C SER A 6 5.71 138.36 19.82
N PHE A 7 5.91 138.29 21.14
CA PHE A 7 6.58 137.16 21.78
C PHE A 7 5.72 135.87 21.79
N GLN A 8 4.39 135.99 21.71
CA GLN A 8 3.49 134.82 21.66
C GLN A 8 3.37 134.24 20.26
N ILE A 9 3.51 135.09 19.22
CA ILE A 9 3.47 134.65 17.82
C ILE A 9 4.76 133.92 17.45
N GLU A 10 5.94 134.42 17.86
CA GLU A 10 7.22 133.75 17.56
C GLU A 10 7.33 132.37 18.24
N ARG A 11 6.86 132.23 19.49
CA ARG A 11 6.80 130.92 20.17
C ARG A 11 5.90 129.94 19.42
N SER A 12 4.74 130.39 18.96
CA SER A 12 3.76 129.55 18.27
C SER A 12 4.28 129.09 16.90
N ILE A 13 4.97 129.96 16.15
CA ILE A 13 5.62 129.60 14.88
C ILE A 13 6.75 128.60 15.11
N MET A 14 7.55 128.77 16.18
CA MET A 14 8.63 127.83 16.51
C MET A 14 8.09 126.44 16.92
N TYR A 15 6.98 126.37 17.67
CA TYR A 15 6.35 125.09 18.02
C TYR A 15 5.79 124.37 16.80
N VAL A 16 5.16 125.10 15.85
CA VAL A 16 4.63 124.53 14.60
C VAL A 16 5.77 124.03 13.71
N PHE A 17 6.87 124.78 13.58
CA PHE A 17 8.03 124.31 12.83
C PHE A 17 8.70 123.09 13.46
N PHE A 18 8.80 123.05 14.80
CA PHE A 18 9.40 121.90 15.50
C PHE A 18 8.51 120.65 15.44
N THR A 19 7.18 120.80 15.51
CA THR A 19 6.24 119.66 15.31
C THR A 19 6.22 119.19 13.86
N PHE A 20 6.31 120.09 12.89
CA PHE A 20 6.41 119.72 11.47
C PHE A 20 7.73 118.97 11.18
N TYR A 21 8.87 119.45 11.70
CA TYR A 21 10.18 118.80 11.53
C TYR A 21 10.27 117.43 12.22
N PHE A 22 9.65 117.26 13.40
CA PHE A 22 9.61 115.98 14.11
C PHE A 22 8.61 114.98 13.49
N SER A 23 7.59 115.46 12.77
CA SER A 23 6.66 114.59 12.03
C SER A 23 7.26 114.06 10.72
N LEU A 24 8.22 114.77 10.12
CA LEU A 24 8.89 114.33 8.88
C LEU A 24 9.99 113.28 9.12
N SER A 25 10.53 113.13 10.33
CA SER A 25 11.61 112.18 10.65
C SER A 25 11.14 110.78 11.08
N ALA A 26 9.83 110.53 11.19
CA ALA A 26 9.27 109.28 11.72
C ALA A 26 8.85 108.24 10.65
N PHE A 27 9.02 108.50 9.35
CA PHE A 27 8.66 107.54 8.31
C PHE A 27 9.80 106.58 7.98
N HIS A 28 10.12 105.67 8.89
CA HIS A 28 10.78 104.41 8.53
C HIS A 28 9.72 103.38 8.19
N CYS A 29 9.24 103.40 6.94
CA CYS A 29 8.45 102.28 6.41
C CYS A 29 9.41 101.14 6.08
N SER A 30 9.60 100.21 7.01
CA SER A 30 10.25 98.93 6.75
C SER A 30 9.22 97.99 6.14
N ALA A 31 9.09 98.00 4.82
CA ALA A 31 8.50 96.87 4.13
C ALA A 31 9.53 95.73 4.18
N GLN A 32 9.20 94.64 4.89
CA GLN A 32 10.09 93.50 5.09
C GLN A 32 10.12 92.55 3.87
N GLY A 33 9.26 92.76 2.87
CA GLY A 33 9.22 91.97 1.64
C GLY A 33 8.93 92.84 0.41
N VAL A 34 9.44 92.41 -0.75
CA VAL A 34 9.19 93.04 -2.04
C VAL A 34 8.04 92.30 -2.72
N ALA A 35 6.93 93.00 -2.92
CA ALA A 35 5.81 92.49 -3.72
C ALA A 35 5.91 93.02 -5.15
N ILE A 36 5.85 92.14 -6.15
CA ILE A 36 5.77 92.49 -7.57
C ILE A 36 4.47 91.89 -8.12
N ASN A 37 3.42 92.71 -8.15
CA ASN A 37 2.10 92.30 -8.63
C ASN A 37 1.31 93.51 -9.18
N PRO A 38 0.32 93.28 -10.06
CA PRO A 38 -0.50 94.36 -10.62
C PRO A 38 -1.62 94.84 -9.68
N THR A 39 -1.86 94.16 -8.56
CA THR A 39 -3.00 94.38 -7.66
C THR A 39 -2.68 95.27 -6.45
N GLY A 40 -1.41 95.61 -6.24
CA GLY A 40 -0.95 96.38 -5.08
C GLY A 40 -1.04 95.60 -3.76
N THR A 41 -1.16 94.28 -3.81
CA THR A 41 -1.21 93.45 -2.61
C THR A 41 0.15 93.43 -1.93
N ALA A 42 0.16 93.53 -0.60
CA ALA A 42 1.39 93.38 0.18
C ALA A 42 1.99 91.99 -0.04
N ALA A 43 3.32 91.88 0.07
CA ALA A 43 4.00 90.60 0.02
C ALA A 43 3.54 89.71 1.17
N ASP A 44 3.43 88.40 0.92
CA ASP A 44 3.19 87.43 1.98
C ASP A 44 4.24 87.54 3.11
N ASN A 45 3.80 87.41 4.37
CA ASN A 45 4.68 87.54 5.54
C ASN A 45 5.83 86.51 5.56
N SER A 46 5.71 85.41 4.82
CA SER A 46 6.75 84.38 4.69
C SER A 46 7.74 84.63 3.54
N ALA A 47 7.51 85.64 2.70
CA ALA A 47 8.27 85.87 1.48
C ALA A 47 9.02 87.21 1.50
N MET A 48 10.33 87.16 1.22
CA MET A 48 11.13 88.38 0.98
C MET A 48 10.97 88.90 -0.45
N LEU A 49 10.58 88.03 -1.39
CA LEU A 49 10.18 88.37 -2.75
C LEU A 49 8.89 87.58 -3.07
N ASP A 50 7.79 88.30 -3.27
CA ASP A 50 6.49 87.75 -3.63
C ASP A 50 6.10 88.28 -5.00
N VAL A 51 5.94 87.38 -5.98
CA VAL A 51 5.62 87.72 -7.36
C VAL A 51 4.30 87.06 -7.74
N SER A 52 3.30 87.89 -8.04
CA SER A 52 1.99 87.42 -8.48
C SER A 52 1.67 87.97 -9.86
N SER A 53 1.49 87.07 -10.82
CA SER A 53 1.07 87.38 -12.18
C SER A 53 0.29 86.20 -12.74
N SER A 54 -0.69 86.48 -13.60
CA SER A 54 -1.45 85.44 -14.31
C SER A 54 -0.75 84.94 -15.57
N ASN A 55 0.27 85.65 -16.04
CA ASN A 55 0.91 85.37 -17.33
C ASN A 55 2.42 85.70 -17.40
N GLN A 56 3.04 86.19 -16.33
CA GLN A 56 4.47 86.44 -16.21
C GLN A 56 5.07 85.62 -15.07
N GLY A 57 6.38 85.41 -15.11
CA GLY A 57 7.10 84.68 -14.07
C GLY A 57 8.46 85.29 -13.78
N ILE A 58 9.27 84.60 -12.99
CA ILE A 58 10.61 85.04 -12.63
C ILE A 58 11.63 84.41 -13.58
N LEU A 59 12.41 85.25 -14.27
CA LEU A 59 13.64 84.82 -14.92
C LEU A 59 14.79 84.84 -13.90
N ILE A 60 15.25 83.65 -13.52
CA ILE A 60 16.45 83.49 -12.70
C ILE A 60 17.73 83.60 -13.54
N PRO A 61 18.91 83.84 -12.93
CA PRO A 61 20.17 83.95 -13.65
C PRO A 61 20.42 82.78 -14.59
N ARG A 62 20.69 83.10 -15.87
CA ARG A 62 21.02 82.13 -16.91
C ARG A 62 22.53 81.94 -16.96
N VAL A 63 23.00 80.73 -16.70
CA VAL A 63 24.42 80.43 -16.51
C VAL A 63 24.82 79.25 -17.38
N VAL A 64 26.01 79.28 -17.98
CA VAL A 64 26.56 78.15 -18.74
C VAL A 64 27.37 77.28 -17.75
N LEU A 65 26.74 76.31 -17.11
CA LEU A 65 27.45 75.36 -16.25
C LEU A 65 28.32 74.42 -17.11
N THR A 66 29.48 74.01 -16.60
CA THR A 66 30.41 73.13 -17.33
C THR A 66 30.28 71.67 -16.90
N SER A 67 30.08 71.42 -15.60
CA SER A 67 29.85 70.09 -15.04
C SER A 67 28.98 70.19 -13.78
N THR A 68 28.21 69.14 -13.48
CA THR A 68 27.42 69.09 -12.24
C THR A 68 28.26 69.01 -10.96
N THR A 69 29.53 68.60 -11.06
CA THR A 69 30.44 68.48 -9.91
C THR A 69 31.38 69.67 -9.77
N SER A 70 31.18 70.74 -10.54
CA SER A 70 31.99 71.95 -10.51
C SER A 70 31.15 73.17 -10.11
N ALA A 71 31.65 73.97 -9.17
CA ALA A 71 31.04 75.24 -8.81
C ALA A 71 31.13 76.28 -9.96
N SER A 72 32.18 76.19 -10.79
CA SER A 72 32.40 77.06 -11.94
C SER A 72 31.22 77.02 -12.93
N PRO A 73 30.79 78.16 -13.49
CA PRO A 73 31.44 79.49 -13.51
C PRO A 73 31.10 80.39 -12.31
N ILE A 74 30.36 79.90 -11.32
CA ILE A 74 29.97 80.68 -10.16
C ILE A 74 31.01 80.44 -9.06
N THR A 75 31.67 81.50 -8.60
CA THR A 75 32.61 81.40 -7.48
C THR A 75 31.83 81.38 -6.17
N ASN A 76 32.08 80.38 -5.32
CA ASN A 76 31.45 80.21 -4.00
C ASN A 76 29.91 80.30 -4.02
N PRO A 77 29.21 79.51 -4.86
CA PRO A 77 27.75 79.53 -4.90
C PRO A 77 27.17 79.19 -3.52
N ALA A 78 26.17 79.97 -3.09
CA ALA A 78 25.47 79.72 -1.84
C ALA A 78 24.74 78.37 -1.88
N ASN A 79 24.60 77.71 -0.72
CA ASN A 79 23.79 76.49 -0.65
C ASN A 79 22.36 76.79 -1.10
N LYS A 80 21.83 75.95 -1.97
CA LYS A 80 20.52 76.09 -2.61
C LYS A 80 20.38 77.31 -3.54
N LEU A 81 21.49 77.85 -4.04
CA LEU A 81 21.46 78.82 -5.14
C LEU A 81 20.80 78.18 -6.38
N MET A 82 19.79 78.86 -6.93
CA MET A 82 19.04 78.40 -8.10
C MET A 82 19.46 79.17 -9.35
N VAL A 83 19.78 78.45 -10.42
CA VAL A 83 20.16 79.01 -11.72
C VAL A 83 19.47 78.25 -12.86
N TYR A 84 19.31 78.92 -14.00
CA TYR A 84 18.94 78.26 -15.24
C TYR A 84 20.20 77.95 -16.04
N ASN A 85 20.58 76.67 -16.13
CA ASN A 85 21.69 76.23 -16.96
C ASN A 85 21.32 76.30 -18.45
N THR A 86 22.16 76.96 -19.26
CA THR A 86 22.00 77.04 -20.72
C THR A 86 22.88 76.05 -21.48
N ASN A 87 23.80 75.34 -20.83
CA ASN A 87 24.61 74.31 -21.49
C ASN A 87 23.76 73.06 -21.78
N THR A 88 23.42 72.82 -23.05
CA THR A 88 22.62 71.67 -23.50
C THR A 88 23.34 70.33 -23.35
N THR A 89 24.67 70.33 -23.18
CA THR A 89 25.51 69.14 -23.07
C THR A 89 26.28 69.12 -21.75
N LEU A 90 25.62 69.49 -20.65
CA LEU A 90 26.24 69.55 -19.32
C LEU A 90 26.79 68.18 -18.87
N GLU A 91 28.08 68.14 -18.53
CA GLU A 91 28.71 66.91 -18.03
C GLU A 91 28.10 66.45 -16.68
N GLY A 92 27.71 65.17 -16.62
CA GLY A 92 27.10 64.56 -15.43
C GLY A 92 25.69 65.05 -15.09
N GLY A 93 25.04 65.82 -15.98
CA GLY A 93 23.70 66.38 -15.76
C GLY A 93 22.75 66.20 -16.95
N ASN A 94 21.52 66.72 -16.80
CA ASN A 94 20.45 66.60 -17.80
C ASN A 94 20.38 67.79 -18.79
N GLY A 95 21.51 68.35 -19.19
CA GLY A 95 21.56 69.47 -20.15
C GLY A 95 20.98 70.78 -19.61
N SER A 96 20.21 71.51 -20.42
CA SER A 96 19.63 72.80 -20.00
C SER A 96 18.46 72.65 -19.03
N GLY A 97 18.31 73.60 -18.12
CA GLY A 97 17.15 73.67 -17.20
C GLY A 97 17.51 74.24 -15.85
N ILE A 98 16.64 74.05 -14.85
CA ILE A 98 16.85 74.62 -13.52
C ILE A 98 17.76 73.71 -12.71
N TYR A 99 18.81 74.29 -12.13
CA TYR A 99 19.73 73.62 -11.23
C TYR A 99 19.78 74.34 -9.89
N ILE A 100 19.88 73.55 -8.82
CA ILE A 100 20.06 74.01 -7.45
C ILE A 100 21.44 73.56 -6.99
N TYR A 101 22.25 74.48 -6.49
CA TYR A 101 23.52 74.13 -5.90
C TYR A 101 23.31 73.43 -4.55
N ASP A 102 23.98 72.32 -4.32
CA ASP A 102 23.97 71.59 -3.06
C ASP A 102 25.38 71.51 -2.51
N SER A 103 25.66 72.33 -1.50
CA SER A 103 26.97 72.34 -0.83
C SER A 103 27.11 71.24 0.23
N THR A 104 26.07 70.44 0.47
CA THR A 104 26.05 69.37 1.49
C THR A 104 26.44 68.00 0.93
N ASN A 105 26.59 67.88 -0.38
CA ASN A 105 27.06 66.66 -1.05
C ASN A 105 28.60 66.68 -1.21
N ALA A 106 29.24 65.55 -0.93
CA ALA A 106 30.64 65.47 -0.48
C ALA A 106 31.71 66.06 -1.43
N THR A 107 32.72 66.65 -0.79
CA THR A 107 34.03 67.19 -1.23
C THR A 107 34.12 68.41 -2.15
N THR A 108 33.12 68.76 -2.98
CA THR A 108 33.20 70.01 -3.80
C THR A 108 31.87 70.74 -4.04
N GLY A 109 30.75 70.23 -3.50
CA GLY A 109 29.41 70.73 -3.80
C GLY A 109 28.95 70.33 -5.22
N LYS A 110 27.63 70.20 -5.42
CA LYS A 110 27.06 69.63 -6.66
C LYS A 110 25.87 70.44 -7.15
N TRP A 111 25.76 70.62 -8.47
CA TRP A 111 24.54 71.08 -9.12
C TRP A 111 23.54 69.93 -9.26
N VAL A 112 22.41 70.05 -8.58
CA VAL A 112 21.29 69.12 -8.66
C VAL A 112 20.27 69.66 -9.65
N TYR A 113 19.97 68.87 -10.67
CA TYR A 113 18.92 69.21 -11.62
C TYR A 113 17.56 69.14 -10.95
N LEU A 114 16.81 70.25 -10.98
CA LEU A 114 15.43 70.27 -10.53
C LEU A 114 14.56 69.73 -11.67
N THR A 115 14.44 68.41 -11.73
CA THR A 115 13.49 67.77 -12.64
C THR A 115 12.09 67.81 -12.06
N ALA A 116 11.09 68.09 -12.88
CA ALA A 116 9.78 67.48 -12.62
C ALA A 116 9.96 65.96 -12.81
N PRO A 117 9.41 65.09 -11.96
CA PRO A 117 9.35 63.68 -12.31
C PRO A 117 8.65 63.58 -13.67
N SER A 118 9.39 63.19 -14.70
CA SER A 118 8.97 63.24 -16.10
C SER A 118 7.77 62.36 -16.43
N ASN A 119 7.26 61.60 -15.45
CA ASN A 119 6.36 60.49 -15.72
C ASN A 119 4.95 60.72 -15.19
N GLY A 120 4.70 61.84 -14.51
CA GLY A 120 3.43 62.06 -13.80
C GLY A 120 3.08 60.90 -12.84
N PRO A 121 1.90 60.94 -12.21
CA PRO A 121 1.36 59.74 -11.58
C PRO A 121 1.04 58.70 -12.67
N GLY A 122 1.47 57.46 -12.47
CA GLY A 122 1.05 56.35 -13.32
C GLY A 122 -0.47 56.18 -13.28
N THR A 123 -1.03 55.65 -14.36
CA THR A 123 -2.45 55.24 -14.40
C THR A 123 -2.64 53.86 -13.76
N ASN A 124 -3.87 53.54 -13.35
CA ASN A 124 -4.18 52.27 -12.71
C ASN A 124 -3.76 51.08 -13.62
N GLY A 125 -3.06 50.10 -13.05
CA GLY A 125 -2.55 48.93 -13.77
C GLY A 125 -1.16 49.11 -14.41
N GLN A 126 -0.56 50.30 -14.33
CA GLN A 126 0.83 50.51 -14.74
C GLN A 126 1.82 50.19 -13.62
N VAL A 127 3.02 49.72 -13.98
CA VAL A 127 4.16 49.57 -13.07
C VAL A 127 5.32 50.42 -13.55
N LEU A 128 6.03 51.03 -12.60
CA LEU A 128 7.21 51.82 -12.86
C LEU A 128 8.39 50.88 -13.11
N THR A 129 8.82 50.77 -14.35
CA THR A 129 9.98 49.99 -14.75
C THR A 129 11.22 50.87 -14.77
N SER A 130 12.30 50.44 -14.13
CA SER A 130 13.62 51.08 -14.26
C SER A 130 14.12 50.92 -15.69
N GLY A 131 14.57 52.01 -16.30
CA GLY A 131 15.26 51.98 -17.60
C GLY A 131 16.75 51.61 -17.50
N GLY A 132 17.26 51.35 -16.29
CA GLY A 132 18.70 51.22 -16.02
C GLY A 132 19.38 52.57 -15.74
N ALA A 133 20.71 52.55 -15.58
CA ALA A 133 21.48 53.75 -15.25
C ALA A 133 21.39 54.79 -16.37
N GLY A 134 20.99 56.03 -16.03
CA GLY A 134 20.88 57.16 -16.96
C GLY A 134 19.58 57.23 -17.77
N ALA A 135 18.69 56.24 -17.66
CA ALA A 135 17.39 56.28 -18.31
C ALA A 135 16.29 56.66 -17.31
N THR A 136 15.33 57.49 -17.74
CA THR A 136 14.13 57.78 -16.96
C THR A 136 13.32 56.51 -16.77
N PRO A 137 12.87 56.18 -15.55
CA PRO A 137 11.90 55.11 -15.33
C PRO A 137 10.66 55.33 -16.22
N THR A 138 9.95 54.28 -16.59
CA THR A 138 8.74 54.40 -17.44
C THR A 138 7.57 53.67 -16.80
N TRP A 139 6.38 54.25 -16.89
CA TRP A 139 5.16 53.54 -16.54
C TRP A 139 4.78 52.62 -17.69
N THR A 140 4.86 51.32 -17.47
CA THR A 140 4.44 50.31 -18.46
C THR A 140 3.15 49.65 -18.01
N ALA A 141 2.26 49.35 -18.96
CA ALA A 141 1.08 48.50 -18.74
C ALA A 141 1.40 47.09 -19.29
N PRO A 142 2.12 46.24 -18.53
CA PRO A 142 2.44 44.90 -19.00
C PRO A 142 1.16 44.10 -19.19
N ALA A 143 1.00 43.51 -20.39
CA ALA A 143 -0.17 42.72 -20.75
C ALA A 143 -0.26 41.41 -19.95
N THR A 144 0.85 40.91 -19.41
CA THR A 144 0.91 39.71 -18.57
C THR A 144 2.22 39.72 -17.78
N TYR A 145 2.19 39.44 -16.48
CA TYR A 145 3.41 39.03 -15.78
C TYR A 145 3.41 37.50 -15.69
N THR A 146 4.38 36.85 -16.33
CA THR A 146 4.42 35.39 -16.44
C THR A 146 5.67 34.87 -15.74
N ALA A 147 5.50 34.13 -14.63
CA ALA A 147 6.57 33.38 -13.98
C ALA A 147 6.53 31.93 -14.50
N GLY A 148 6.87 31.75 -15.78
CA GLY A 148 6.69 30.48 -16.51
C GLY A 148 5.21 30.15 -16.81
N THR A 149 4.93 28.94 -17.28
CA THR A 149 3.58 28.55 -17.75
C THR A 149 2.56 28.27 -16.64
N GLY A 150 2.98 28.23 -15.37
CA GLY A 150 2.13 27.84 -14.23
C GLY A 150 1.61 28.98 -13.36
N LEU A 151 2.18 30.18 -13.49
CA LEU A 151 1.82 31.36 -12.70
C LEU A 151 1.76 32.59 -13.61
N SER A 152 0.57 33.16 -13.75
CA SER A 152 0.35 34.39 -14.53
C SER A 152 -0.39 35.43 -13.69
N LEU A 153 0.07 36.67 -13.69
CA LEU A 153 -0.65 37.80 -13.13
C LEU A 153 -1.51 38.45 -14.23
N SER A 154 -2.83 38.41 -14.05
CA SER A 154 -3.78 39.17 -14.87
C SER A 154 -4.41 40.26 -14.01
N SER A 155 -4.21 41.52 -14.39
CA SER A 155 -4.63 42.69 -13.59
C SER A 155 -4.03 42.64 -12.18
N ASN A 156 -4.83 42.33 -11.17
CA ASN A 156 -4.44 42.24 -9.76
C ASN A 156 -4.53 40.82 -9.18
N THR A 157 -4.76 39.80 -10.02
CA THR A 157 -4.97 38.42 -9.58
C THR A 157 -3.86 37.51 -10.08
N PHE A 158 -3.19 36.82 -9.16
CA PHE A 158 -2.29 35.72 -9.48
C PHE A 158 -3.10 34.49 -9.84
N ASN A 159 -3.09 34.11 -11.12
CA ASN A 159 -3.66 32.85 -11.59
C ASN A 159 -2.60 31.76 -11.51
N SER A 160 -3.03 30.59 -11.06
CA SER A 160 -2.22 29.38 -10.95
C SER A 160 -3.03 28.21 -11.51
N VAL A 161 -2.33 27.22 -12.05
CA VAL A 161 -2.92 25.91 -12.38
C VAL A 161 -3.34 25.11 -11.14
N TRP A 162 -2.96 25.59 -9.94
CA TRP A 162 -3.33 25.07 -8.64
C TRP A 162 -4.17 26.09 -7.86
N THR A 163 -5.35 25.70 -7.40
CA THR A 163 -6.25 26.54 -6.61
C THR A 163 -6.40 26.01 -5.19
N LYS A 164 -6.43 26.91 -4.20
CA LYS A 164 -6.76 26.60 -2.80
C LYS A 164 -8.25 26.82 -2.54
N THR A 165 -8.92 25.86 -1.92
CA THR A 165 -10.28 26.00 -1.40
C THR A 165 -10.34 25.49 0.04
N GLY A 166 -10.60 26.40 0.99
CA GLY A 166 -10.40 26.09 2.40
C GLY A 166 -8.94 25.72 2.68
N ASN A 167 -8.70 24.51 3.18
CA ASN A 167 -7.37 23.94 3.44
C ASN A 167 -6.86 23.04 2.30
N ASN A 168 -7.65 22.83 1.25
CA ASN A 168 -7.32 21.90 0.16
C ASN A 168 -6.67 22.64 -1.01
N ILE A 169 -5.74 21.98 -1.71
CA ILE A 169 -5.15 22.43 -2.97
C ILE A 169 -5.50 21.40 -4.06
N TYR A 170 -5.95 21.85 -5.23
CA TYR A 170 -6.28 20.98 -6.37
C TYR A 170 -5.93 21.65 -7.70
N LYS A 171 -5.73 20.85 -8.75
CA LYS A 171 -5.53 21.41 -10.10
C LYS A 171 -6.86 21.89 -10.68
N ASN A 172 -6.92 23.14 -11.13
CA ASN A 172 -8.14 23.81 -11.61
C ASN A 172 -8.32 23.75 -13.14
N ASN A 173 -7.56 22.88 -13.81
CA ASN A 173 -7.64 22.66 -15.25
C ASN A 173 -7.99 21.19 -15.57
N SER A 174 -8.22 20.92 -16.86
CA SER A 174 -8.56 19.59 -17.40
C SER A 174 -7.34 18.67 -17.60
N GLY A 175 -6.12 19.23 -17.55
CA GLY A 175 -4.87 18.52 -17.71
C GLY A 175 -4.57 17.50 -16.61
N ASN A 176 -3.54 16.70 -16.87
CA ASN A 176 -3.02 15.69 -15.94
C ASN A 176 -1.76 16.22 -15.23
N VAL A 177 -1.42 15.64 -14.08
CA VAL A 177 -0.22 15.99 -13.31
C VAL A 177 0.89 14.99 -13.63
N GLY A 178 1.96 15.46 -14.26
CA GLY A 178 3.17 14.67 -14.50
C GLY A 178 4.27 15.05 -13.52
N ILE A 179 4.94 14.06 -12.93
CA ILE A 179 6.22 14.21 -12.23
C ILE A 179 7.24 13.42 -13.04
N GLY A 180 8.29 14.08 -13.53
CA GLY A 180 9.29 13.47 -14.42
C GLY A 180 8.78 13.12 -15.83
N THR A 181 7.57 13.54 -16.20
CA THR A 181 7.05 13.43 -17.57
C THR A 181 6.26 14.68 -17.96
N THR A 182 6.43 15.13 -19.20
CA THR A 182 5.63 16.22 -19.79
C THR A 182 4.40 15.72 -20.56
N ALA A 183 4.28 14.40 -20.77
CA ALA A 183 3.18 13.75 -21.48
C ALA A 183 2.46 12.70 -20.60
N PRO A 184 1.85 13.10 -19.46
CA PRO A 184 1.16 12.18 -18.57
C PRO A 184 -0.11 11.57 -19.20
N SER A 185 -0.16 10.23 -19.28
CA SER A 185 -1.29 9.44 -19.81
C SER A 185 -2.39 9.16 -18.77
N ALA A 186 -2.08 9.30 -17.48
CA ALA A 186 -3.01 9.16 -16.35
C ALA A 186 -3.15 10.48 -15.58
N LYS A 187 -4.21 10.62 -14.77
CA LYS A 187 -4.51 11.86 -14.02
C LYS A 187 -3.35 12.33 -13.13
N LEU A 188 -2.65 11.37 -12.53
CA LEU A 188 -1.34 11.54 -11.91
C LEU A 188 -0.43 10.48 -12.50
N GLN A 189 0.67 10.88 -13.14
CA GLN A 189 1.72 9.97 -13.58
C GLN A 189 3.04 10.42 -12.97
N ILE A 190 3.72 9.50 -12.29
CA ILE A 190 5.07 9.69 -11.78
C ILE A 190 5.98 8.80 -12.61
N LEU A 191 6.83 9.42 -13.41
CA LEU A 191 7.89 8.78 -14.18
C LEU A 191 9.23 9.14 -13.54
N LEU A 192 10.06 8.15 -13.29
CA LEU A 192 11.40 8.32 -12.75
C LEU A 192 12.43 8.05 -13.85
N ASP A 193 13.54 8.76 -13.81
CA ASP A 193 14.72 8.45 -14.64
C ASP A 193 15.49 7.27 -13.99
N GLY A 194 14.94 6.07 -14.07
CA GLY A 194 15.54 4.82 -13.57
C GLY A 194 14.55 3.84 -12.91
N SER A 195 14.94 2.56 -12.84
CA SER A 195 14.13 1.48 -12.27
C SER A 195 13.99 1.58 -10.73
N PRO A 196 12.76 1.62 -10.18
CA PRO A 196 12.45 1.43 -8.77
C PRO A 196 12.96 0.11 -8.19
N TYR A 197 14.10 0.13 -7.51
CA TYR A 197 14.68 -1.05 -6.89
C TYR A 197 14.30 -1.16 -5.41
N LEU A 198 13.90 -2.36 -4.98
CA LEU A 198 13.40 -2.60 -3.62
C LEU A 198 14.42 -2.21 -2.53
N THR A 199 15.72 -2.23 -2.81
CA THR A 199 16.77 -2.05 -1.81
C THR A 199 17.34 -0.63 -1.69
N THR A 200 16.91 0.33 -2.52
CA THR A 200 17.42 1.71 -2.45
C THR A 200 16.30 2.76 -2.45
N ASP A 201 16.37 3.64 -1.45
CA ASP A 201 15.40 4.70 -1.15
C ASP A 201 15.12 5.64 -2.32
N SER A 202 16.12 5.87 -3.16
CA SER A 202 16.12 6.90 -4.22
C SER A 202 15.24 6.56 -5.42
N THR A 203 14.58 5.39 -5.42
CA THR A 203 13.98 4.84 -6.64
C THR A 203 12.48 4.52 -6.52
N SER A 204 11.83 4.69 -5.36
CA SER A 204 10.36 4.50 -5.30
C SER A 204 9.63 5.58 -6.12
N ALA A 205 8.63 5.19 -6.91
CA ALA A 205 7.78 6.15 -7.64
C ALA A 205 6.91 6.98 -6.69
N LEU A 206 6.42 6.37 -5.60
CA LEU A 206 5.70 7.08 -4.55
C LEU A 206 6.16 6.61 -3.17
N SER A 207 6.45 7.58 -2.29
CA SER A 207 6.76 7.37 -0.88
C SER A 207 5.74 8.13 -0.02
N LEU A 208 5.07 7.41 0.89
CA LEU A 208 4.19 8.00 1.91
C LEU A 208 4.87 7.88 3.27
N PHE A 209 5.05 9.01 3.96
CA PHE A 209 5.73 9.07 5.25
C PHE A 209 4.71 9.15 6.38
N GLY A 210 4.88 8.29 7.39
CA GLY A 210 4.25 8.48 8.69
C GLY A 210 5.05 9.44 9.56
N GLY A 211 4.52 9.83 10.72
CA GLY A 211 5.34 10.46 11.74
C GLY A 211 6.49 9.52 12.16
N GLY A 212 7.72 10.03 12.22
CA GLY A 212 8.92 9.25 12.55
C GLY A 212 9.60 8.62 11.32
N ASN A 213 10.18 7.43 11.50
CA ASN A 213 11.06 6.79 10.50
C ASN A 213 10.33 5.81 9.57
N PHE A 214 8.99 5.79 9.54
CA PHE A 214 8.18 4.79 8.82
C PHE A 214 7.70 5.30 7.47
N ARG A 215 7.67 4.42 6.46
CA ARG A 215 7.17 4.74 5.12
C ARG A 215 6.50 3.56 4.42
N LEU A 216 5.54 3.87 3.56
CA LEU A 216 5.02 2.98 2.53
C LEU A 216 5.60 3.38 1.19
N ASN A 217 6.18 2.45 0.47
CA ASN A 217 6.81 2.70 -0.83
C ASN A 217 6.18 1.84 -1.92
N LEU A 218 6.03 2.45 -3.10
CA LEU A 218 5.45 1.87 -4.29
C LEU A 218 6.37 2.11 -5.48
N GLY A 219 6.50 1.11 -6.35
CA GLY A 219 7.29 1.23 -7.57
C GLY A 219 7.00 0.12 -8.56
N VAL A 220 7.40 0.35 -9.81
CA VAL A 220 7.34 -0.62 -10.91
C VAL A 220 8.70 -0.66 -11.58
N GLN A 221 9.36 -1.81 -11.59
CA GLN A 221 10.65 -2.03 -12.24
C GLN A 221 10.50 -2.15 -13.77
N ASP A 222 11.57 -1.89 -14.52
CA ASP A 222 11.58 -1.98 -16.00
C ASP A 222 11.27 -3.39 -16.53
N GLN A 223 11.40 -4.41 -15.68
CA GLN A 223 11.03 -5.80 -15.99
C GLN A 223 9.56 -6.12 -15.71
N GLY A 224 8.71 -5.11 -15.50
CA GLY A 224 7.27 -5.25 -15.29
C GLY A 224 6.87 -5.69 -13.87
N VAL A 225 7.79 -5.66 -12.92
CA VAL A 225 7.52 -6.05 -11.53
C VAL A 225 7.08 -4.84 -10.72
N GLY A 226 5.80 -4.82 -10.34
CA GLY A 226 5.25 -3.87 -9.37
C GLY A 226 5.49 -4.33 -7.93
N TRP A 227 5.73 -3.41 -7.01
CA TRP A 227 5.92 -3.71 -5.59
C TRP A 227 5.32 -2.64 -4.67
N LEU A 228 4.98 -3.09 -3.46
CA LEU A 228 4.43 -2.30 -2.36
C LEU A 228 5.09 -2.77 -1.06
N GLN A 229 5.73 -1.87 -0.31
CA GLN A 229 6.48 -2.27 0.88
C GLN A 229 6.40 -1.24 2.02
N MET A 230 6.08 -1.70 3.22
CA MET A 230 6.24 -0.96 4.47
C MET A 230 7.66 -1.14 5.02
N ARG A 231 8.35 -0.05 5.37
CA ARG A 231 9.73 -0.11 5.91
C ARG A 231 10.10 1.12 6.74
N ASN A 232 11.25 1.03 7.39
CA ASN A 232 11.96 2.15 8.01
C ASN A 232 12.98 2.81 7.05
N TRP A 233 13.60 3.91 7.47
CA TRP A 233 14.72 4.58 6.75
C TRP A 233 15.95 3.68 6.58
N ASP A 234 16.21 2.81 7.54
CA ASP A 234 17.29 1.81 7.50
C ASP A 234 16.94 0.58 6.63
N ASN A 235 15.85 0.65 5.86
CA ASN A 235 15.30 -0.43 5.05
C ASN A 235 14.83 -1.68 5.81
N THR A 236 14.67 -1.59 7.14
CA THR A 236 14.03 -2.67 7.90
C THR A 236 12.55 -2.80 7.52
N ALA A 237 12.16 -3.98 7.00
CA ALA A 237 10.78 -4.29 6.65
C ALA A 237 9.84 -4.17 7.87
N LYS A 238 8.62 -3.70 7.62
CA LYS A 238 7.54 -3.59 8.62
C LYS A 238 6.28 -4.28 8.12
N ASN A 239 5.38 -4.57 9.05
CA ASN A 239 4.10 -5.17 8.74
C ASN A 239 3.28 -4.22 7.86
N PHE A 240 2.75 -4.76 6.77
CA PHE A 240 1.75 -4.11 5.94
C PHE A 240 0.41 -4.77 6.21
N VAL A 241 -0.60 -3.97 6.56
CA VAL A 241 -1.93 -4.46 6.91
C VAL A 241 -2.91 -4.01 5.84
N LEU A 242 -3.66 -4.95 5.28
CA LEU A 242 -4.73 -4.71 4.33
C LEU A 242 -6.08 -4.71 5.06
N ASN A 243 -6.96 -3.75 4.73
CA ASN A 243 -8.32 -3.63 5.26
C ASN A 243 -8.42 -3.73 6.81
N PRO A 244 -7.64 -2.95 7.59
CA PRO A 244 -7.61 -3.08 9.06
C PRO A 244 -8.95 -2.75 9.75
N LEU A 245 -9.87 -2.05 9.08
CA LEU A 245 -11.20 -1.73 9.58
C LEU A 245 -12.28 -2.72 9.13
N GLY A 246 -11.90 -3.81 8.44
CA GLY A 246 -12.81 -4.77 7.81
C GLY A 246 -12.95 -4.57 6.29
N GLY A 247 -13.77 -5.43 5.67
CA GLY A 247 -13.91 -5.54 4.21
C GLY A 247 -13.02 -6.63 3.60
N ASN A 248 -13.39 -7.10 2.42
CA ASN A 248 -12.77 -8.24 1.75
C ASN A 248 -11.63 -7.81 0.80
N VAL A 249 -10.57 -8.61 0.69
CA VAL A 249 -9.48 -8.45 -0.28
C VAL A 249 -9.72 -9.41 -1.44
N GLY A 250 -10.00 -8.86 -2.62
CA GLY A 250 -10.12 -9.63 -3.87
C GLY A 250 -8.84 -9.55 -4.69
N ILE A 251 -8.32 -10.70 -5.10
CA ILE A 251 -7.31 -10.82 -6.16
C ILE A 251 -8.02 -11.42 -7.37
N GLY A 252 -8.17 -10.60 -8.42
CA GLY A 252 -8.82 -10.98 -9.67
C GLY A 252 -10.36 -10.84 -9.69
N LEU A 253 -11.00 -10.43 -8.59
CA LEU A 253 -12.41 -10.04 -8.56
C LEU A 253 -12.60 -8.64 -7.96
N THR A 254 -13.56 -7.89 -8.48
CA THR A 254 -13.97 -6.58 -7.93
C THR A 254 -14.98 -6.69 -6.80
N ASN A 255 -15.70 -7.81 -6.72
CA ASN A 255 -16.71 -8.11 -5.69
C ASN A 255 -16.36 -9.44 -4.97
N PRO A 256 -15.36 -9.44 -4.06
CA PRO A 256 -14.95 -10.65 -3.33
C PRO A 256 -16.02 -11.12 -2.33
N TYR A 257 -16.30 -12.43 -2.32
CA TYR A 257 -17.30 -13.05 -1.44
C TYR A 257 -16.80 -13.26 0.00
N ASP A 258 -15.51 -13.57 0.16
CA ASP A 258 -14.85 -13.84 1.43
C ASP A 258 -13.73 -12.85 1.73
N LEU A 259 -13.24 -12.82 2.98
CA LEU A 259 -12.18 -11.92 3.46
C LEU A 259 -10.94 -11.91 2.55
N LEU A 260 -10.55 -13.06 2.01
CA LEU A 260 -9.57 -13.17 0.93
C LEU A 260 -10.15 -14.05 -0.16
N THR A 261 -10.43 -13.46 -1.31
CA THR A 261 -10.86 -14.18 -2.51
C THR A 261 -9.75 -14.11 -3.55
N VAL A 262 -9.23 -15.26 -3.99
CA VAL A 262 -8.22 -15.34 -5.07
C VAL A 262 -8.82 -16.12 -6.22
N ILE A 263 -9.16 -15.42 -7.29
CA ILE A 263 -9.76 -16.00 -8.48
C ILE A 263 -9.02 -15.49 -9.70
N LYS A 264 -8.80 -16.36 -10.67
CA LYS A 264 -8.24 -15.95 -11.95
C LYS A 264 -9.38 -15.56 -12.91
N PRO A 265 -9.48 -14.30 -13.33
CA PRO A 265 -10.68 -13.79 -14.02
C PRO A 265 -10.81 -14.26 -15.48
N ASP A 266 -9.73 -14.74 -16.10
CA ASP A 266 -9.71 -15.14 -17.52
C ASP A 266 -10.02 -16.64 -17.74
N GLY A 267 -10.23 -17.41 -16.68
CA GLY A 267 -10.52 -18.85 -16.73
C GLY A 267 -9.36 -19.72 -17.24
N THR A 268 -8.13 -19.20 -17.28
CA THR A 268 -6.95 -19.94 -17.79
C THR A 268 -6.00 -20.37 -16.68
N GLY A 269 -6.01 -21.65 -16.32
CA GLY A 269 -5.12 -22.20 -15.31
C GLY A 269 -5.55 -21.89 -13.88
N ASP A 270 -4.95 -22.62 -12.94
CA ASP A 270 -5.45 -22.74 -11.58
C ASP A 270 -5.21 -21.45 -10.75
N PRO A 271 -6.21 -20.86 -10.06
CA PRO A 271 -5.94 -19.94 -8.97
C PRO A 271 -5.20 -20.70 -7.86
N THR A 272 -3.98 -20.24 -7.55
CA THR A 272 -3.13 -20.88 -6.54
C THR A 272 -2.77 -19.89 -5.44
N PHE A 273 -2.97 -20.29 -4.19
CA PHE A 273 -2.26 -19.71 -3.06
C PHE A 273 -1.03 -20.57 -2.77
N THR A 274 0.16 -20.00 -2.99
CA THR A 274 1.42 -20.73 -2.87
C THR A 274 2.29 -20.16 -1.76
N ILE A 275 2.78 -21.03 -0.88
CA ILE A 275 3.82 -20.73 0.10
C ILE A 275 5.04 -21.55 -0.28
N GLY A 276 6.17 -20.89 -0.53
CA GLY A 276 7.36 -21.59 -0.98
C GLY A 276 8.64 -20.83 -0.73
N ASN A 277 9.75 -21.50 -1.01
CA ASN A 277 11.06 -20.92 -1.02
C ASN A 277 11.65 -21.12 -2.41
N ASP A 278 11.82 -20.00 -3.11
CA ASP A 278 12.30 -19.96 -4.48
C ASP A 278 13.75 -20.45 -4.61
N GLN A 279 14.61 -20.15 -3.63
CA GLN A 279 16.03 -20.54 -3.64
C GLN A 279 16.23 -22.06 -3.66
N ILE A 280 15.27 -22.82 -3.15
CA ILE A 280 15.31 -24.29 -3.12
C ILE A 280 14.24 -24.94 -4.01
N ASN A 281 13.55 -24.14 -4.83
CA ASN A 281 12.48 -24.56 -5.75
C ASN A 281 11.40 -25.43 -5.09
N LYS A 282 10.95 -25.11 -3.87
CA LYS A 282 9.95 -25.93 -3.16
C LYS A 282 8.78 -25.08 -2.70
N PHE A 283 7.58 -25.65 -2.78
CA PHE A 283 6.36 -24.99 -2.34
C PHE A 283 5.33 -25.97 -1.79
N GLY A 284 4.41 -25.44 -1.00
CA GLY A 284 3.08 -25.98 -0.77
C GLY A 284 2.06 -25.05 -1.42
N ARG A 285 1.06 -25.62 -2.10
CA ARG A 285 -0.03 -24.85 -2.71
C ARG A 285 -1.38 -25.33 -2.24
N ILE A 286 -2.30 -24.39 -2.14
CA ILE A 286 -3.74 -24.61 -2.13
C ILE A 286 -4.24 -24.09 -3.46
N SER A 287 -4.90 -24.94 -4.24
CA SER A 287 -5.32 -24.59 -5.60
C SER A 287 -6.65 -25.22 -5.96
N TYR A 288 -7.37 -24.55 -6.85
CA TYR A 288 -8.51 -25.13 -7.54
C TYR A 288 -8.12 -25.32 -9.00
N SER A 289 -8.33 -26.51 -9.55
CA SER A 289 -8.08 -26.75 -10.96
C SER A 289 -9.36 -26.77 -11.76
N ASP A 290 -9.56 -25.74 -12.57
CA ASP A 290 -10.77 -25.54 -13.39
C ASP A 290 -10.95 -26.69 -14.40
N GLY A 291 -9.85 -27.23 -14.94
CA GLY A 291 -9.90 -28.29 -15.96
C GLY A 291 -10.35 -29.65 -15.42
N SER A 292 -10.11 -29.92 -14.13
CA SER A 292 -10.50 -31.18 -13.48
C SER A 292 -11.59 -31.05 -12.43
N ASP A 293 -11.99 -29.81 -12.11
CA ASP A 293 -12.94 -29.48 -11.04
C ASP A 293 -12.50 -30.02 -9.66
N ILE A 294 -11.21 -29.87 -9.35
CA ILE A 294 -10.58 -30.44 -8.14
C ILE A 294 -9.98 -29.34 -7.28
N PHE A 295 -10.34 -29.34 -5.99
CA PHE A 295 -9.57 -28.67 -4.95
C PHE A 295 -8.38 -29.54 -4.52
N ALA A 296 -7.18 -28.97 -4.53
CA ALA A 296 -5.95 -29.66 -4.20
C ALA A 296 -5.14 -28.93 -3.11
N ILE A 297 -4.60 -29.72 -2.18
CA ILE A 297 -3.52 -29.31 -1.28
C ILE A 297 -2.31 -30.17 -1.65
N GLN A 298 -1.22 -29.53 -2.07
CA GLN A 298 -0.09 -30.29 -2.62
C GLN A 298 1.25 -29.62 -2.32
N GLY A 299 2.21 -30.44 -1.89
CA GLY A 299 3.63 -30.08 -1.90
C GLY A 299 4.22 -30.33 -3.28
N GLY A 300 5.09 -29.43 -3.75
CA GLY A 300 5.69 -29.51 -5.07
C GLY A 300 7.04 -28.82 -5.16
N ALA A 301 7.61 -28.90 -6.36
CA ALA A 301 8.76 -28.10 -6.77
C ALA A 301 8.47 -27.41 -8.09
N TRP A 302 9.05 -26.22 -8.29
CA TRP A 302 8.97 -25.53 -9.58
C TRP A 302 9.58 -26.44 -10.67
N GLY A 303 8.86 -26.65 -11.77
CA GLY A 303 9.24 -27.63 -12.80
C GLY A 303 8.57 -29.02 -12.70
N GLY A 304 7.56 -29.19 -11.83
CA GLY A 304 6.56 -30.26 -11.98
C GLY A 304 6.76 -31.53 -11.15
N THR A 305 7.67 -31.54 -10.17
CA THR A 305 7.76 -32.70 -9.25
C THR A 305 6.85 -32.54 -8.05
N THR A 306 5.99 -33.54 -7.83
CA THR A 306 5.13 -33.61 -6.64
C THR A 306 5.92 -34.07 -5.42
N ARG A 307 5.55 -33.61 -4.24
CA ARG A 307 6.18 -33.96 -2.96
C ARG A 307 5.16 -34.61 -2.02
N PRO A 308 5.60 -35.44 -1.06
CA PRO A 308 4.69 -36.01 -0.07
C PRO A 308 3.91 -34.91 0.66
N LEU A 309 2.59 -35.10 0.79
CA LEU A 309 1.76 -34.27 1.63
C LEU A 309 1.78 -34.84 3.05
N ILE A 310 2.25 -34.05 4.00
CA ILE A 310 2.16 -34.39 5.42
C ILE A 310 1.05 -33.51 6.01
N LEU A 311 -0.02 -34.14 6.50
CA LEU A 311 -1.05 -33.48 7.29
C LEU A 311 -0.72 -33.68 8.77
N GLN A 312 -0.83 -32.63 9.58
CA GLN A 312 -0.59 -32.70 11.03
C GLN A 312 0.83 -33.19 11.41
N GLY A 313 1.86 -32.69 10.70
CA GLY A 313 3.25 -33.15 10.86
C GLY A 313 3.90 -32.93 12.23
N GLY A 314 3.34 -32.04 13.06
CA GLY A 314 3.76 -31.83 14.45
C GLY A 314 2.99 -32.67 15.48
N GLY A 315 2.08 -33.54 15.05
CA GLY A 315 1.08 -34.20 15.91
C GLY A 315 -0.34 -33.73 15.58
N GLY A 316 -1.35 -34.30 16.24
CA GLY A 316 -2.77 -34.11 15.90
C GLY A 316 -3.37 -35.29 15.11
N SER A 317 -4.59 -35.09 14.60
CA SER A 317 -5.38 -36.09 13.86
C SER A 317 -6.12 -35.44 12.68
N VAL A 318 -6.35 -36.20 11.61
CA VAL A 318 -7.15 -35.79 10.44
C VAL A 318 -8.55 -36.39 10.58
N GLY A 319 -9.55 -35.51 10.69
CA GLY A 319 -10.97 -35.89 10.63
C GLY A 319 -11.52 -35.65 9.23
N ILE A 320 -12.20 -36.66 8.67
CA ILE A 320 -13.02 -36.51 7.46
C ILE A 320 -14.48 -36.68 7.90
N GLY A 321 -15.27 -35.61 7.78
CA GLY A 321 -16.67 -35.60 8.26
C GLY A 321 -16.85 -35.48 9.79
N THR A 322 -15.78 -35.25 10.55
CA THR A 322 -15.83 -35.05 12.01
C THR A 322 -14.85 -33.97 12.48
N ILE A 323 -15.30 -33.14 13.43
CA ILE A 323 -14.47 -32.11 14.08
C ILE A 323 -13.77 -32.61 15.34
N ASN A 324 -14.14 -33.80 15.85
CA ASN A 324 -13.56 -34.41 17.04
C ASN A 324 -12.97 -35.80 16.70
N PRO A 325 -11.86 -35.86 15.95
CA PRO A 325 -11.25 -37.13 15.56
C PRO A 325 -10.67 -37.89 16.77
N THR A 326 -11.02 -39.18 16.93
CA THR A 326 -10.56 -40.05 18.03
C THR A 326 -9.37 -40.94 17.67
N ALA A 327 -8.92 -40.88 16.42
CA ALA A 327 -7.76 -41.59 15.87
C ALA A 327 -6.97 -40.65 14.95
N LYS A 328 -5.73 -41.00 14.59
CA LYS A 328 -4.86 -40.20 13.72
C LYS A 328 -5.48 -39.89 12.36
N LEU A 329 -6.24 -40.84 11.83
CA LEU A 329 -7.19 -40.63 10.73
C LEU A 329 -8.54 -41.16 11.18
N HIS A 330 -9.55 -40.29 11.26
CA HIS A 330 -10.92 -40.66 11.60
C HIS A 330 -11.84 -40.23 10.45
N VAL A 331 -12.37 -41.21 9.72
CA VAL A 331 -13.44 -40.99 8.73
C VAL A 331 -14.76 -41.28 9.45
N ALA A 332 -15.55 -40.24 9.70
CA ALA A 332 -16.89 -40.40 10.26
C ALA A 332 -17.89 -40.69 9.15
N GLY A 333 -19.03 -41.27 9.53
CA GLY A 333 -20.07 -41.66 8.57
C GLY A 333 -20.86 -42.86 9.05
N THR A 334 -21.65 -43.44 8.14
CA THR A 334 -22.46 -44.62 8.39
C THR A 334 -21.64 -45.88 8.11
N SER A 335 -21.57 -46.80 9.08
CA SER A 335 -20.93 -48.09 8.89
C SER A 335 -21.56 -48.84 7.71
N GLY A 336 -20.73 -49.41 6.84
CA GLY A 336 -21.19 -50.06 5.60
C GLY A 336 -21.38 -49.11 4.39
N VAL A 337 -21.32 -47.79 4.59
CA VAL A 337 -21.53 -46.78 3.54
C VAL A 337 -20.28 -45.92 3.34
N ASP A 338 -19.72 -45.38 4.42
CA ASP A 338 -18.55 -44.49 4.37
C ASP A 338 -17.28 -45.27 4.71
N GLY A 339 -16.14 -44.94 4.07
CA GLY A 339 -14.92 -45.73 4.21
C GLY A 339 -13.73 -45.26 3.39
N ILE A 340 -12.66 -46.07 3.39
CA ILE A 340 -11.48 -45.85 2.55
C ILE A 340 -11.65 -46.64 1.25
N LYS A 341 -11.68 -45.94 0.11
CA LYS A 341 -11.77 -46.58 -1.21
C LYS A 341 -10.38 -46.95 -1.71
N PHE A 342 -10.19 -48.21 -2.10
CA PHE A 342 -8.94 -48.69 -2.67
C PHE A 342 -8.97 -48.68 -4.20
N PRO A 343 -7.80 -48.73 -4.87
CA PRO A 343 -7.72 -48.76 -6.33
C PRO A 343 -8.40 -49.97 -6.99
N ASP A 344 -8.58 -51.07 -6.26
CA ASP A 344 -9.35 -52.25 -6.73
C ASP A 344 -10.87 -52.03 -6.72
N GLY A 345 -11.31 -50.84 -6.32
CA GLY A 345 -12.71 -50.43 -6.27
C GLY A 345 -13.40 -50.76 -4.95
N THR A 346 -12.79 -51.58 -4.08
CA THR A 346 -13.36 -51.95 -2.79
C THR A 346 -13.41 -50.75 -1.84
N LEU A 347 -14.43 -50.74 -0.99
CA LEU A 347 -14.62 -49.71 0.03
C LEU A 347 -14.52 -50.37 1.39
N GLN A 348 -13.52 -50.00 2.18
CA GLN A 348 -13.38 -50.48 3.54
C GLN A 348 -14.21 -49.61 4.48
N THR A 349 -15.35 -50.15 4.89
CA THR A 349 -16.34 -49.48 5.76
C THR A 349 -16.34 -49.99 7.20
N SER A 350 -15.48 -50.96 7.52
CA SER A 350 -15.21 -51.47 8.86
C SER A 350 -13.72 -51.85 8.98
N ALA A 351 -13.21 -51.88 10.21
CA ALA A 351 -11.97 -52.63 10.46
C ALA A 351 -12.26 -54.11 10.09
N ALA A 352 -11.34 -54.76 9.39
CA ALA A 352 -11.48 -56.19 9.10
C ALA A 352 -11.49 -56.96 10.43
N THR A 353 -12.67 -57.34 10.91
CA THR A 353 -12.83 -58.32 11.98
C THR A 353 -12.98 -59.70 11.34
N GLY A 354 -11.89 -60.26 10.81
CA GLY A 354 -11.93 -61.57 10.17
C GLY A 354 -10.62 -61.94 9.44
N LEU A 355 -10.21 -63.20 9.64
CA LEU A 355 -9.03 -63.90 9.11
C LEU A 355 -8.43 -63.31 7.80
N ASN A 356 -7.19 -62.82 7.87
CA ASN A 356 -6.47 -62.31 6.70
C ASN A 356 -6.23 -63.43 5.68
N VAL A 357 -6.86 -63.28 4.51
CA VAL A 357 -6.64 -64.12 3.34
C VAL A 357 -5.60 -63.44 2.45
N TYR A 358 -4.36 -63.92 2.44
CA TYR A 358 -3.34 -63.42 1.54
C TYR A 358 -3.37 -64.23 0.23
N LYS A 359 -3.41 -63.55 -0.92
CA LYS A 359 -3.01 -64.15 -2.19
C LYS A 359 -1.59 -63.69 -2.51
N SER A 360 -0.61 -64.54 -2.25
CA SER A 360 0.69 -64.47 -2.94
C SER A 360 0.81 -65.71 -3.79
N ASP A 361 1.16 -65.54 -5.07
CA ASP A 361 1.65 -66.60 -5.95
C ASP A 361 0.59 -67.62 -6.43
N GLY A 362 -0.68 -67.19 -6.57
CA GLY A 362 -1.76 -68.06 -7.06
C GLY A 362 -2.34 -69.02 -6.01
N VAL A 363 -1.85 -68.96 -4.77
CA VAL A 363 -2.30 -69.75 -3.63
C VAL A 363 -2.95 -68.84 -2.60
N THR A 364 -4.12 -69.24 -2.11
CA THR A 364 -4.82 -68.53 -1.04
C THR A 364 -4.28 -69.03 0.31
N LYS A 365 -3.61 -68.15 1.07
CA LYS A 365 -3.00 -68.45 2.38
C LYS A 365 -3.87 -67.88 3.50
N LEU A 366 -4.15 -68.69 4.52
CA LEU A 366 -4.82 -68.26 5.75
C LEU A 366 -3.75 -68.00 6.83
N GLY A 367 -3.63 -66.76 7.30
CA GLY A 367 -2.66 -66.38 8.33
C GLY A 367 -3.02 -66.92 9.73
N PRO A 368 -2.05 -67.00 10.67
CA PRO A 368 -2.31 -67.47 12.03
C PRO A 368 -3.23 -66.51 12.81
N LEU A 369 -4.07 -67.10 13.67
CA LEU A 369 -4.95 -66.40 14.61
C LEU A 369 -4.12 -65.48 15.53
N ALA A 370 -4.48 -64.19 15.62
CA ALA A 370 -3.80 -63.26 16.52
C ALA A 370 -3.99 -63.70 17.99
N GLY A 371 -2.89 -63.97 18.71
CA GLY A 371 -2.90 -64.29 20.14
C GLY A 371 -1.94 -65.38 20.62
N VAL A 372 -1.21 -66.07 19.73
CA VAL A 372 -0.28 -67.13 20.14
C VAL A 372 1.14 -66.57 20.33
N THR A 373 1.42 -66.04 21.52
CA THR A 373 2.80 -65.78 21.95
C THR A 373 3.37 -67.06 22.56
N GLY A 374 3.96 -67.90 21.73
CA GLY A 374 4.62 -69.13 22.15
C GLY A 374 5.54 -69.65 21.06
N THR A 375 6.84 -69.66 21.35
CA THR A 375 7.91 -70.06 20.44
C THR A 375 7.84 -71.57 20.15
N ALA A 376 7.03 -72.00 19.18
CA ALA A 376 7.22 -73.23 18.39
C ALA A 376 6.10 -73.45 17.35
N CYS A 377 6.53 -73.74 16.12
CA CYS A 377 5.80 -74.39 15.02
C CYS A 377 4.83 -73.55 14.16
N ASN A 378 5.26 -73.36 12.90
CA ASN A 378 4.51 -72.79 11.79
C ASN A 378 3.32 -73.69 11.40
N ASN A 379 2.09 -73.26 11.70
CA ASN A 379 0.86 -73.88 11.17
C ASN A 379 0.23 -72.96 10.14
N TRP A 380 0.69 -73.06 8.89
CA TRP A 380 0.08 -72.34 7.77
C TRP A 380 -0.79 -73.33 6.99
N ILE A 381 -2.02 -72.92 6.67
CA ILE A 381 -2.95 -73.67 5.82
C ILE A 381 -2.92 -73.03 4.42
N TYR A 382 -2.66 -73.84 3.39
CA TYR A 382 -2.52 -73.42 2.00
C TYR A 382 -3.54 -74.11 1.09
N TRP A 383 -4.12 -73.37 0.14
CA TRP A 383 -5.01 -73.91 -0.90
C TRP A 383 -4.29 -74.05 -2.24
N THR A 384 -4.08 -75.27 -2.74
CA THR A 384 -3.32 -75.54 -3.98
C THR A 384 -4.16 -75.47 -5.26
N GLY A 385 -5.43 -75.07 -5.17
CA GLY A 385 -6.39 -75.16 -6.27
C GLY A 385 -7.17 -76.48 -6.31
N THR A 386 -6.69 -77.53 -5.63
CA THR A 386 -7.34 -78.85 -5.55
C THR A 386 -7.62 -79.34 -4.12
N GLY A 387 -7.18 -78.63 -3.08
CA GLY A 387 -7.43 -78.97 -1.68
C GLY A 387 -6.66 -78.09 -0.67
N LEU A 388 -6.98 -78.23 0.63
CA LEU A 388 -6.30 -77.57 1.76
C LEU A 388 -5.16 -78.44 2.30
N TYR A 389 -3.99 -77.84 2.52
CA TYR A 389 -2.78 -78.50 3.02
C TYR A 389 -2.20 -77.75 4.23
N GLN A 390 -1.72 -78.46 5.25
CA GLN A 390 -0.98 -77.89 6.38
C GLN A 390 0.49 -78.30 6.29
N LEU A 391 1.42 -77.36 6.45
CA LEU A 391 2.86 -77.65 6.46
C LEU A 391 3.35 -77.86 7.90
N THR A 392 3.28 -79.08 8.42
CA THR A 392 3.99 -79.47 9.64
C THR A 392 5.27 -80.18 9.22
N THR A 393 6.39 -79.45 9.17
CA THR A 393 7.77 -79.96 8.98
C THR A 393 7.93 -81.12 7.97
N ASN A 394 8.39 -80.78 6.77
CA ASN A 394 9.02 -81.63 5.75
C ASN A 394 8.26 -82.84 5.16
N ASP A 395 7.04 -83.18 5.57
CA ASP A 395 6.26 -84.25 4.91
C ASP A 395 4.89 -83.77 4.40
N CYS A 396 4.72 -83.79 3.08
CA CYS A 396 3.44 -83.50 2.42
C CYS A 396 2.55 -84.76 2.44
N THR A 397 1.62 -84.85 3.39
CA THR A 397 0.55 -85.87 3.34
C THR A 397 -0.80 -85.23 2.98
N PRO A 398 -1.53 -85.74 1.98
CA PRO A 398 -2.81 -85.16 1.57
C PRO A 398 -3.95 -85.56 2.52
N TYR A 399 -4.74 -84.58 2.98
CA TYR A 399 -6.01 -84.86 3.64
C TYR A 399 -7.07 -85.20 2.57
N SER A 400 -7.83 -86.28 2.77
CA SER A 400 -8.79 -86.79 1.80
C SER A 400 -10.11 -86.01 1.73
N SER A 401 -10.42 -85.19 2.73
CA SER A 401 -11.56 -84.27 2.70
C SER A 401 -11.46 -83.23 3.82
N VAL A 402 -11.67 -81.95 3.52
CA VAL A 402 -11.96 -80.91 4.51
C VAL A 402 -13.40 -80.46 4.28
N THR A 403 -14.22 -80.50 5.34
CA THR A 403 -15.62 -80.07 5.28
C THR A 403 -15.79 -78.87 6.21
N LEU A 404 -16.16 -77.73 5.64
CA LEU A 404 -16.46 -76.51 6.38
C LEU A 404 -17.94 -76.52 6.76
N TYR A 405 -18.25 -76.36 8.05
CA TYR A 405 -19.61 -76.11 8.50
C TYR A 405 -19.81 -74.63 8.77
N TYR A 406 -20.81 -74.04 8.11
CA TYR A 406 -21.36 -72.74 8.48
C TYR A 406 -22.52 -72.96 9.46
N ARG A 407 -22.53 -72.26 10.59
CA ARG A 407 -23.75 -72.13 11.40
C ARG A 407 -24.65 -71.07 10.75
N TYR A 408 -25.93 -71.40 10.57
CA TYR A 408 -27.00 -70.42 10.44
C TYR A 408 -27.73 -70.34 11.78
N ALA A 409 -27.95 -69.12 12.30
CA ALA A 409 -28.41 -68.87 13.66
C ALA A 409 -29.85 -69.31 13.99
N ASN A 410 -30.61 -69.95 13.08
CA ASN A 410 -32.05 -70.16 13.28
C ASN A 410 -32.54 -71.59 12.95
N CYS A 411 -32.08 -72.59 13.70
CA CYS A 411 -32.77 -73.90 13.75
C CYS A 411 -32.78 -74.44 15.19
N SER A 412 -33.98 -74.57 15.76
CA SER A 412 -34.23 -75.11 17.09
C SER A 412 -33.94 -76.62 17.13
N GLY A 413 -32.79 -76.99 17.65
CA GLY A 413 -32.42 -78.37 17.94
C GLY A 413 -31.24 -78.37 18.89
N THR A 414 -31.40 -79.01 20.05
CA THR A 414 -30.51 -79.01 21.20
C THR A 414 -29.06 -79.35 20.81
N VAL A 415 -28.17 -78.36 20.83
CA VAL A 415 -26.71 -78.54 20.80
C VAL A 415 -26.15 -77.86 22.04
N TYR A 416 -25.29 -78.60 22.73
CA TYR A 416 -24.60 -78.20 23.96
C TYR A 416 -23.93 -76.83 23.81
N SER A 417 -24.21 -75.97 24.78
CA SER A 417 -23.68 -74.62 24.93
C SER A 417 -22.17 -74.64 25.20
N ASP A 418 -21.40 -73.93 24.38
CA ASP A 418 -20.13 -73.35 24.80
C ASP A 418 -20.28 -71.82 24.87
N VAL A 419 -19.66 -71.23 25.88
CA VAL A 419 -19.94 -69.88 26.38
C VAL A 419 -19.23 -68.84 25.52
N SER A 420 -19.85 -68.42 24.42
CA SER A 420 -19.78 -67.05 23.87
C SER A 420 -20.55 -66.98 22.56
N GLY A 421 -21.60 -66.15 22.54
CA GLY A 421 -22.51 -66.00 21.39
C GLY A 421 -21.93 -65.17 20.25
N THR A 422 -21.03 -65.76 19.46
CA THR A 422 -20.63 -65.18 18.16
C THR A 422 -20.63 -66.25 17.08
N ASP A 423 -21.17 -65.90 15.91
CA ASP A 423 -21.05 -66.68 14.68
C ASP A 423 -19.57 -66.95 14.37
N GLY A 424 -19.23 -68.22 14.11
CA GLY A 424 -17.87 -68.65 13.88
C GLY A 424 -17.80 -69.91 13.02
N VAL A 425 -16.77 -69.98 12.18
CA VAL A 425 -16.41 -71.17 11.40
C VAL A 425 -15.67 -72.13 12.33
N VAL A 426 -16.27 -73.29 12.61
CA VAL A 426 -15.60 -74.39 13.32
C VAL A 426 -14.99 -75.31 12.28
N ILE A 427 -13.67 -75.49 12.33
CA ILE A 427 -12.93 -76.35 11.38
C ILE A 427 -12.75 -77.72 12.05
N PHE A 428 -13.49 -78.71 11.57
CA PHE A 428 -13.24 -80.11 11.92
C PHE A 428 -12.32 -80.72 10.85
N VAL A 429 -11.13 -81.17 11.26
CA VAL A 429 -10.18 -81.85 10.36
C VAL A 429 -10.22 -83.35 10.63
N ARG A 430 -10.25 -84.16 9.56
CA ARG A 430 -10.26 -85.62 9.63
C ARG A 430 -8.90 -86.16 9.20
N GLY A 431 -8.17 -86.79 10.12
CA GLY A 431 -7.06 -87.71 9.78
C GLY A 431 -7.60 -89.08 9.35
N SER A 432 -6.76 -89.96 8.80
CA SER A 432 -7.16 -91.31 8.38
C SER A 432 -7.72 -92.14 9.55
N GLY A 433 -9.05 -92.09 9.73
CA GLY A 433 -9.78 -92.64 10.88
C GLY A 433 -11.22 -92.11 10.95
N THR A 434 -11.97 -92.45 12.00
CA THR A 434 -13.38 -92.05 12.23
C THR A 434 -13.55 -90.91 13.25
N THR A 435 -12.45 -90.36 13.78
CA THR A 435 -12.47 -89.33 14.81
C THR A 435 -12.21 -87.94 14.23
N TYR A 436 -12.92 -86.94 14.75
CA TYR A 436 -12.75 -85.52 14.44
C TYR A 436 -12.13 -84.82 15.65
N THR A 437 -11.15 -83.95 15.42
CA THR A 437 -10.50 -83.15 16.47
C THR A 437 -10.96 -81.69 16.37
N ASP A 438 -11.42 -81.13 17.49
CA ASP A 438 -11.79 -79.71 17.61
C ASP A 438 -10.54 -78.86 17.91
N PHE A 439 -10.47 -77.67 17.31
CA PHE A 439 -9.39 -76.68 17.49
C PHE A 439 -9.86 -75.43 18.27
N GLY A 440 -10.87 -75.57 19.14
CA GLY A 440 -11.23 -74.59 20.18
C GLY A 440 -10.31 -74.66 21.41
N SER A 441 -9.85 -73.51 21.91
CA SER A 441 -8.74 -73.34 22.85
C SER A 441 -8.86 -74.00 24.24
N GLN A 442 -7.68 -74.31 24.81
CA GLN A 442 -7.36 -74.39 26.25
C GLN A 442 -8.24 -75.28 27.13
N ARG A 443 -7.84 -76.55 27.35
CA ARG A 443 -8.15 -77.26 28.61
C ARG A 443 -6.98 -78.08 29.14
N THR A 444 -6.80 -77.94 30.44
CA THR A 444 -5.84 -78.58 31.32
C THR A 444 -6.00 -80.10 31.37
N ASN A 445 -4.88 -80.75 31.64
CA ASN A 445 -4.67 -82.19 31.83
C ASN A 445 -5.84 -82.87 32.56
N GLY A 446 -6.64 -83.66 31.84
CA GLY A 446 -7.74 -84.46 32.36
C GLY A 446 -7.70 -85.86 31.74
N VAL A 447 -7.29 -86.83 32.53
CA VAL A 447 -7.15 -88.25 32.15
C VAL A 447 -8.52 -88.80 31.71
N CYS A 448 -8.64 -89.22 30.45
CA CYS A 448 -9.74 -90.05 30.00
C CYS A 448 -9.45 -91.50 30.37
N SER A 449 -10.02 -91.97 31.48
CA SER A 449 -10.26 -93.39 31.72
C SER A 449 -11.77 -93.64 31.61
N ASN A 450 -12.23 -94.24 30.52
CA ASN A 450 -13.00 -95.49 30.54
C ASN A 450 -13.44 -95.88 29.11
N THR A 451 -13.34 -97.17 28.87
CA THR A 451 -13.79 -97.96 27.73
C THR A 451 -15.32 -97.89 27.58
N TYR A 452 -15.83 -98.10 26.36
CA TYR A 452 -17.24 -98.26 25.92
C TYR A 452 -17.98 -97.00 25.40
N CYS A 453 -18.07 -96.89 24.06
CA CYS A 453 -19.20 -96.29 23.36
C CYS A 453 -19.44 -97.01 22.01
N ASN A 454 -19.83 -98.28 22.09
CA ASN A 454 -20.66 -98.92 21.07
C ASN A 454 -22.09 -98.92 21.63
N ASN A 455 -22.98 -98.09 21.04
CA ASN A 455 -24.44 -98.23 20.98
C ASN A 455 -25.10 -96.85 20.81
N CYS A 456 -25.52 -96.52 19.59
CA CYS A 456 -26.52 -95.48 19.35
C CYS A 456 -27.87 -96.17 19.14
N THR A 457 -28.73 -96.15 20.15
CA THR A 457 -30.16 -96.47 20.01
C THR A 457 -30.92 -95.25 19.50
N LYS A 458 -31.72 -95.45 18.46
CA LYS A 458 -32.53 -94.45 17.75
C LYS A 458 -33.88 -94.27 18.45
N GLY A 459 -34.17 -93.07 18.93
CA GLY A 459 -35.51 -92.65 19.30
C GLY A 459 -36.35 -92.35 18.05
N ASN A 460 -37.58 -92.88 18.05
CA ASN A 460 -38.67 -92.71 17.08
C ASN A 460 -38.51 -93.30 15.66
N GLY A 461 -39.11 -94.49 15.53
CA GLY A 461 -39.76 -95.08 14.35
C GLY A 461 -39.80 -94.26 13.06
N SER A 462 -38.86 -94.55 12.16
CA SER A 462 -39.08 -94.61 10.71
C SER A 462 -37.87 -95.29 10.08
N THR A 463 -38.14 -96.37 9.37
CA THR A 463 -37.25 -97.15 8.51
C THR A 463 -36.98 -96.35 7.23
N LEU A 464 -35.71 -96.06 6.96
CA LEU A 464 -35.24 -95.67 5.62
C LEU A 464 -34.35 -96.82 5.14
N THR A 465 -34.88 -97.59 4.20
CA THR A 465 -34.15 -98.54 3.38
C THR A 465 -33.07 -97.80 2.59
N SER A 466 -31.80 -98.10 2.82
CA SER A 466 -30.74 -97.76 1.87
C SER A 466 -30.72 -98.77 0.73
N PRO A 467 -30.24 -98.38 -0.45
CA PRO A 467 -29.39 -99.25 -1.24
C PRO A 467 -27.97 -98.70 -1.19
N CYS A 468 -27.11 -99.36 -0.44
CA CYS A 468 -25.67 -99.28 -0.67
C CYS A 468 -25.35 -100.08 -1.93
N GLY A 469 -24.98 -99.38 -3.02
CA GLY A 469 -24.20 -99.93 -4.12
C GLY A 469 -22.78 -99.35 -4.05
N PRO A 470 -21.71 -100.17 -4.14
CA PRO A 470 -20.35 -99.75 -3.80
C PRO A 470 -19.60 -99.29 -5.05
N THR A 471 -19.41 -97.99 -5.24
CA THR A 471 -18.27 -97.44 -6.01
C THR A 471 -18.09 -95.97 -5.64
N GLY A 472 -16.88 -95.62 -5.17
CA GLY A 472 -16.56 -94.34 -4.55
C GLY A 472 -16.68 -93.14 -5.49
N GLY A 473 -17.20 -92.05 -4.91
CA GLY A 473 -17.15 -90.68 -5.42
C GLY A 473 -17.51 -89.73 -4.26
N PRO A 474 -16.85 -88.56 -4.12
CA PRO A 474 -17.13 -87.66 -3.01
C PRO A 474 -18.51 -87.01 -3.15
N CYS A 475 -19.26 -86.96 -2.06
CA CYS A 475 -20.49 -86.16 -1.96
C CYS A 475 -20.14 -84.67 -2.09
N VAL A 476 -20.66 -84.02 -3.12
CA VAL A 476 -20.74 -82.56 -3.24
C VAL A 476 -21.95 -82.11 -2.42
N ILE A 477 -21.73 -81.29 -1.40
CA ILE A 477 -22.81 -80.54 -0.74
C ILE A 477 -23.02 -79.26 -1.57
N LYS A 478 -24.28 -78.99 -1.93
CA LYS A 478 -24.69 -77.77 -2.62
C LYS A 478 -24.75 -76.58 -1.65
#